data_AF-A0A497KPI7-F1
#
_entry.id   AF-A0A497KPI7-F1
#
_cell.length_a   1.000
_cell.length_b   1.000
_cell.length_c   1.000
_cell.angle_alpha   90.00
_cell.angle_beta   90.00
_cell.angle_gamma   90.00
#
_symmetry.space_group_name_H-M   'P 1'
#
loop_
_entity.id
_entity.type
_entity.pdbx_description
1 polymer ?
#
loop_
_entity_poly.entity_id
_entity_poly.type
_entity_poly.pdbx_seq_one_letter_code
_entity_poly.pdbx_strand_id
1 'polypeptide(L)'
;MSLNNFYKCANRVRYLMKFRDFSRLFGKLSGEAKETIEMCIEDMERMASGTKIIGDLSKVNKITNFLLDKVTREYISRYLHDFCEVCMLLFYNWNLSIENTSNELATKIRAVDRLVKAHYTLLDAINVLRDLIRRPYTPAAYELSRHYLDAIRNEIKSESQP
;
A
#
# COMPACT_ATOMS: atom_id res chain seq x y z
N MET A 1 4.28 1.12 -18.43
CA MET A 1 3.07 0.43 -17.92
C MET A 1 2.25 -0.04 -19.13
N SER A 2 1.69 -1.25 -19.15
CA SER A 2 0.78 -1.64 -20.24
C SER A 2 -0.52 -0.84 -20.16
N LEU A 3 -1.17 -0.58 -21.29
CA LEU A 3 -2.42 0.20 -21.36
C LEU A 3 -3.50 -0.35 -20.40
N ASN A 4 -3.60 -1.68 -20.31
CA ASN A 4 -4.54 -2.38 -19.44
C ASN A 4 -4.22 -2.16 -17.95
N ASN A 5 -2.93 -2.12 -17.59
CA ASN A 5 -2.51 -1.83 -16.21
C ASN A 5 -2.77 -0.36 -15.83
N PHE A 6 -2.69 0.57 -16.79
CA PHE A 6 -3.08 1.96 -16.56
C PHE A 6 -4.57 2.10 -16.23
N TYR A 7 -5.46 1.53 -17.06
CA TYR A 7 -6.90 1.61 -16.78
C TYR A 7 -7.29 0.94 -15.47
N LYS A 8 -6.64 -0.17 -15.10
CA LYS A 8 -6.82 -0.79 -13.77
C LYS A 8 -6.42 0.17 -12.64
N CYS A 9 -5.28 0.85 -12.77
CA CYS A 9 -4.81 1.85 -11.81
C CYS A 9 -5.79 3.02 -11.70
N ALA A 10 -6.16 3.64 -12.83
CA ALA A 10 -7.08 4.77 -12.88
C ALA A 10 -8.46 4.42 -12.27
N ASN A 11 -9.02 3.26 -12.65
CA ASN A 11 -10.29 2.79 -12.08
C ASN A 11 -10.20 2.54 -10.57
N ARG A 12 -9.06 2.03 -10.10
CA ARG A 12 -8.84 1.81 -8.66
C ARG A 12 -8.76 3.13 -7.90
N VAL A 13 -8.07 4.14 -8.42
CA VAL A 13 -8.03 5.47 -7.79
C VAL A 13 -9.43 6.10 -7.78
N ARG A 14 -10.14 6.08 -8.91
CA ARG A 14 -11.54 6.57 -9.02
C ARG A 14 -12.46 5.87 -8.03
N TYR A 15 -12.30 4.57 -7.84
CA TYR A 15 -13.05 3.81 -6.84
C TYR A 15 -12.77 4.33 -5.42
N LEU A 16 -11.50 4.50 -5.05
CA LEU A 16 -11.12 5.00 -3.72
C LEU A 16 -11.65 6.42 -3.46
N MET A 17 -11.70 7.29 -4.49
CA MET A 17 -12.22 8.66 -4.39
C MET A 17 -13.73 8.76 -4.10
N LYS A 18 -14.49 7.66 -4.27
CA LYS A 18 -15.93 7.62 -3.98
C LYS A 18 -16.24 7.43 -2.49
N PHE A 19 -15.29 6.93 -1.71
CA PHE A 19 -15.52 6.66 -0.29
C PHE A 19 -15.50 7.93 0.55
N ARG A 20 -16.25 7.91 1.66
CA ARG A 20 -16.27 9.00 2.64
C ARG A 20 -14.88 9.24 3.23
N ASP A 21 -14.06 8.19 3.33
CA ASP A 21 -12.67 8.28 3.81
C ASP A 21 -11.81 9.19 2.93
N PHE A 22 -12.10 9.32 1.64
CA PHE A 22 -11.44 10.30 0.78
C PHE A 22 -11.69 11.73 1.26
N SER A 23 -12.97 12.10 1.43
CA SER A 23 -13.34 13.42 1.93
C SER A 23 -12.83 13.66 3.34
N ARG A 24 -12.73 12.62 4.17
CA ARG A 24 -12.17 12.70 5.51
C ARG A 24 -10.66 12.92 5.51
N LEU A 25 -9.95 12.25 4.61
CA LEU A 25 -8.50 12.37 4.44
C LEU A 25 -8.10 13.78 4.00
N PHE A 26 -8.75 14.30 2.96
CA PHE A 26 -8.40 15.59 2.36
C PHE A 26 -9.15 16.78 2.96
N GLY A 27 -10.27 16.56 3.66
CA GLY A 27 -11.09 17.62 4.24
C GLY A 27 -11.48 18.68 3.22
N LYS A 28 -11.08 19.94 3.47
CA LYS A 28 -11.34 21.08 2.58
C LYS A 28 -10.65 20.97 1.22
N LEU A 29 -9.55 20.21 1.13
CA LEU A 29 -8.82 19.99 -0.13
C LEU A 29 -9.42 18.88 -0.99
N SER A 30 -10.51 18.23 -0.55
CA SER A 30 -11.06 17.07 -1.26
C SER A 30 -11.51 17.40 -2.70
N GLY A 31 -12.12 18.56 -2.94
CA GLY A 31 -12.49 18.98 -4.30
C GLY A 31 -11.25 19.12 -5.20
N GLU A 32 -10.28 19.92 -4.77
CA GLU A 32 -9.04 20.18 -5.50
C GLU A 32 -8.22 18.90 -5.72
N ALA A 33 -8.18 18.01 -4.73
CA ALA A 33 -7.52 16.71 -4.87
C ALA A 33 -8.20 15.85 -5.93
N LYS A 34 -9.54 15.84 -5.99
CA LYS A 34 -10.27 15.09 -7.04
C LYS A 34 -9.97 15.63 -8.43
N GLU A 35 -10.07 16.94 -8.59
CA GLU A 35 -9.79 17.61 -9.86
C GLU A 35 -8.35 17.36 -10.32
N THR A 36 -7.39 17.43 -9.39
CA THR A 36 -5.98 17.17 -9.71
C THR A 36 -5.75 15.72 -10.16
N ILE A 37 -6.39 14.76 -9.50
CA ILE A 37 -6.25 13.34 -9.85
C ILE A 37 -6.92 13.04 -11.19
N GLU A 38 -8.12 13.54 -11.44
CA GLU A 38 -8.80 13.35 -12.72
C GLU A 38 -8.04 14.01 -13.87
N MET A 39 -7.47 15.21 -13.67
CA MET A 39 -6.58 15.85 -14.63
C MET A 39 -5.41 14.93 -15.01
N CYS A 40 -4.73 14.33 -14.03
CA CYS A 40 -3.64 13.38 -14.32
C CYS A 40 -4.11 12.17 -15.12
N ILE A 41 -5.33 11.66 -14.87
CA ILE A 41 -5.90 10.53 -15.60
C ILE A 41 -6.22 10.94 -17.04
N GLU A 42 -6.90 12.07 -17.25
CA GLU A 42 -7.23 12.60 -18.57
C GLU A 42 -5.97 12.90 -19.40
N ASP A 43 -4.95 13.49 -18.77
CA ASP A 43 -3.66 13.73 -19.41
C ASP A 43 -3.04 12.41 -19.87
N MET A 44 -3.04 11.39 -19.02
CA MET A 44 -2.52 10.08 -19.39
C MET A 44 -3.32 9.40 -20.51
N GLU A 45 -4.64 9.54 -20.53
CA GLU A 45 -5.51 9.05 -21.61
C GLU A 45 -5.19 9.75 -22.94
N ARG A 46 -5.00 11.07 -22.92
CA ARG A 46 -4.59 11.86 -24.10
C ARG A 46 -3.18 11.50 -24.55
N MET A 47 -2.24 11.28 -23.64
CA MET A 47 -0.88 10.83 -23.98
C MET A 47 -0.88 9.43 -24.59
N ALA A 48 -1.77 8.54 -24.14
CA ALA A 48 -1.96 7.23 -24.77
C ALA A 48 -2.44 7.32 -26.23
N SER A 49 -3.15 8.40 -26.59
CA SER A 49 -3.55 8.69 -27.97
C SER A 49 -2.47 9.40 -28.81
N GLY A 50 -1.27 9.63 -28.24
CA GLY A 50 -0.13 10.24 -28.92
C GLY A 50 -0.02 11.76 -28.76
N THR A 51 -0.86 12.37 -27.91
CA THR A 51 -0.79 13.81 -27.65
C THR A 51 0.31 14.11 -26.64
N LYS A 52 1.12 15.14 -26.88
CA LYS A 52 2.12 15.61 -25.91
C LYS A 52 1.48 16.65 -24.97
N ILE A 53 1.78 16.56 -23.69
CA ILE A 53 1.13 17.38 -22.65
C ILE A 53 2.19 18.01 -21.75
N ILE A 54 1.96 19.29 -21.45
CA ILE A 54 2.65 20.04 -20.41
C ILE A 54 1.78 19.94 -19.16
N GLY A 55 2.27 19.24 -18.14
CA GLY A 55 1.53 18.97 -16.92
C GLY A 55 1.54 20.12 -15.92
N ASP A 56 0.46 20.27 -15.14
CA ASP A 56 0.40 21.21 -14.02
C ASP A 56 1.10 20.63 -12.77
N LEU A 57 2.42 20.80 -12.73
CA LEU A 57 3.26 20.33 -11.63
C LEU A 57 2.86 20.93 -10.28
N SER A 58 2.33 22.16 -10.26
CA SER A 58 2.02 22.87 -9.02
C SER A 58 0.88 22.18 -8.26
N LYS A 59 -0.20 21.83 -8.98
CA LYS A 59 -1.34 21.11 -8.41
C LYS A 59 -0.92 19.74 -7.87
N VAL A 60 -0.18 18.96 -8.66
CA VAL A 60 0.27 17.62 -8.24
C VAL A 60 1.23 17.70 -7.06
N ASN A 61 2.15 18.67 -7.04
CA ASN A 61 3.07 18.90 -5.94
C ASN A 61 2.32 19.30 -4.65
N LYS A 62 1.26 20.11 -4.74
CA LYS A 62 0.42 20.47 -3.58
C LYS A 62 -0.24 19.25 -2.94
N ILE A 63 -0.84 18.39 -3.74
CA ILE A 63 -1.46 17.14 -3.26
C ILE A 63 -0.41 16.18 -2.69
N THR A 64 0.75 16.08 -3.36
CA THR A 64 1.86 15.23 -2.90
C THR A 64 2.42 15.72 -1.56
N ASN A 65 2.61 17.03 -1.38
CA ASN A 65 3.07 17.61 -0.12
C ASN A 65 2.05 17.39 1.00
N PHE A 66 0.75 17.50 0.71
CA PHE A 66 -0.29 17.19 1.68
C PHE A 66 -0.23 15.73 2.14
N LEU A 67 -0.08 14.79 1.20
CA LEU A 67 0.05 13.37 1.53
C LEU A 67 1.34 13.09 2.30
N LEU A 68 2.45 13.74 1.95
CA LEU A 68 3.72 13.63 2.68
C LEU A 68 3.58 14.09 4.14
N ASP A 69 2.90 15.21 4.38
CA ASP A 69 2.65 15.70 5.73
C ASP A 69 1.75 14.73 6.52
N LYS A 70 0.71 14.19 5.87
CA LYS A 70 -0.17 13.18 6.48
C LYS A 70 0.57 11.90 6.88
N VAL A 71 1.38 11.32 5.99
CA VAL A 71 2.09 10.07 6.29
C VAL A 71 3.22 10.23 7.30
N THR A 72 3.71 11.45 7.52
CA THR A 72 4.76 11.74 8.50
C THR A 72 4.23 12.05 9.89
N ARG A 73 3.02 12.63 9.99
CA ARG A 73 2.46 13.10 11.27
C ARG A 73 1.33 12.24 11.82
N GLU A 74 0.61 11.51 10.97
CA GLU A 74 -0.61 10.80 11.36
C GLU A 74 -0.44 9.28 11.22
N TYR A 75 -1.29 8.55 11.95
CA TYR A 75 -1.37 7.10 11.80
C TYR A 75 -1.81 6.72 10.39
N ILE A 76 -1.06 5.83 9.74
CA ILE A 76 -1.36 5.37 8.39
C ILE A 76 -2.45 4.30 8.44
N SER A 77 -3.70 4.76 8.33
CA SER A 77 -4.84 3.86 8.17
C SER A 77 -4.73 2.99 6.91
N ARG A 78 -5.43 1.86 6.90
CA ARG A 78 -5.52 0.99 5.71
C ARG A 78 -6.01 1.70 4.46
N TYR A 79 -6.98 2.59 4.63
CA TYR A 79 -7.45 3.41 3.51
C TYR A 79 -6.35 4.34 2.98
N LEU A 80 -5.60 5.02 3.86
CA LEU A 80 -4.50 5.91 3.45
C LEU A 80 -3.39 5.14 2.73
N HIS A 81 -3.05 3.94 3.22
CA HIS A 81 -2.10 3.05 2.56
C HIS A 81 -2.55 2.71 1.13
N ASP A 82 -3.73 2.10 0.99
CA ASP A 82 -4.26 1.65 -0.30
C ASP A 82 -4.41 2.82 -1.28
N PHE A 83 -4.79 3.99 -0.76
CA PHE A 83 -4.88 5.21 -1.55
C PHE A 83 -3.50 5.70 -2.02
N CYS A 84 -2.53 5.83 -1.11
CA CYS A 84 -1.18 6.29 -1.46
C CYS A 84 -0.49 5.35 -2.44
N GLU A 85 -0.62 4.03 -2.27
CA GLU A 85 -0.01 3.05 -3.17
C GLU A 85 -0.43 3.27 -4.64
N VAL A 86 -1.73 3.42 -4.87
CA VAL A 86 -2.27 3.57 -6.22
C VAL A 86 -2.09 5.01 -6.73
N CYS A 87 -2.29 6.01 -5.88
CA CYS A 87 -2.18 7.42 -6.25
C CYS A 87 -0.74 7.83 -6.56
N MET A 88 0.25 7.38 -5.78
CA MET A 88 1.67 7.66 -6.05
C MET A 88 2.13 6.97 -7.33
N LEU A 89 1.62 5.76 -7.61
CA LEU A 89 1.88 5.10 -8.88
C LEU A 89 1.33 5.92 -10.06
N LEU A 90 0.11 6.44 -9.96
CA LEU A 90 -0.47 7.32 -10.98
C LEU A 90 0.40 8.57 -11.19
N PHE A 91 0.71 9.30 -10.13
CA PHE A 91 1.49 10.55 -10.20
C PHE A 91 2.90 10.31 -10.75
N TYR A 92 3.54 9.21 -10.37
CA TYR A 92 4.87 8.86 -10.88
C TYR A 92 4.85 8.62 -12.39
N ASN A 93 3.87 7.84 -12.88
CA ASN A 93 3.77 7.56 -14.31
C ASN A 93 3.35 8.81 -15.10
N TRP A 94 2.45 9.63 -14.57
CA TRP A 94 2.09 10.91 -15.18
C TRP A 94 3.32 11.82 -15.30
N ASN A 95 4.08 12.02 -14.22
CA ASN A 95 5.27 12.90 -14.23
C ASN A 95 6.36 12.41 -15.19
N LEU A 96 6.48 11.09 -15.42
CA LEU A 96 7.39 10.54 -16.42
C LEU A 96 6.91 10.69 -17.86
N SER A 97 5.61 10.92 -18.07
CA SER A 97 5.00 10.94 -19.40
C SER A 97 4.85 12.36 -19.96
N ILE A 98 4.76 13.37 -19.09
CA ILE A 98 4.67 14.79 -19.47
C ILE A 98 6.01 15.33 -20.00
N GLU A 99 5.94 16.35 -20.86
CA GLU A 99 7.14 16.97 -21.44
C GLU A 99 8.00 17.70 -20.39
N ASN A 100 7.36 18.34 -19.42
CA ASN A 100 8.00 19.07 -18.32
C ASN A 100 8.22 18.18 -17.08
N THR A 101 8.83 17.01 -17.28
CA THR A 101 9.15 16.07 -16.19
C THR A 101 9.94 16.75 -15.07
N SER A 102 9.49 16.62 -13.81
CA SER A 102 10.17 17.17 -12.63
C SER A 102 10.82 16.10 -11.77
N ASN A 103 12.15 16.20 -11.59
CA ASN A 103 12.92 15.32 -10.70
C ASN A 103 12.60 15.56 -9.21
N GLU A 104 12.29 16.80 -8.84
CA GLU A 104 11.91 17.15 -7.48
C GLU A 104 10.58 16.47 -7.10
N LEU A 105 9.59 16.57 -8.00
CA LEU A 105 8.29 15.92 -7.80
C LEU A 105 8.42 14.40 -7.74
N ALA A 106 9.22 13.80 -8.64
CA ALA A 106 9.48 12.36 -8.62
C ALA A 106 10.10 11.90 -7.29
N THR A 107 10.99 12.70 -6.71
CA THR A 107 11.63 12.41 -5.42
C THR A 107 10.61 12.43 -4.28
N LYS A 108 9.72 13.43 -4.26
CA LYS A 108 8.63 13.54 -3.27
C LYS A 108 7.65 12.37 -3.37
N ILE A 109 7.21 12.03 -4.58
CA ILE A 109 6.31 10.89 -4.82
C ILE A 109 6.93 9.59 -4.28
N ARG A 110 8.20 9.34 -4.59
CA ARG A 110 8.93 8.16 -4.07
C ARG A 110 9.09 8.19 -2.56
N ALA A 111 9.28 9.37 -1.95
CA ALA A 111 9.37 9.49 -0.50
C ALA A 111 8.06 9.06 0.18
N VAL A 112 6.91 9.53 -0.33
CA VAL A 112 5.59 9.10 0.17
C VAL A 112 5.41 7.59 0.05
N ASP A 113 5.67 7.03 -1.14
CA ASP A 113 5.55 5.58 -1.39
C ASP A 113 6.43 4.74 -0.44
N ARG A 114 7.68 5.15 -0.23
CA ARG A 114 8.61 4.46 0.67
C ARG A 114 8.19 4.55 2.14
N LEU A 115 7.71 5.71 2.59
CA LEU A 115 7.25 5.89 3.97
C LEU A 115 6.04 5.01 4.26
N VAL A 116 5.08 4.96 3.35
CA VAL A 116 3.88 4.12 3.48
C VAL A 116 4.25 2.64 3.54
N LYS A 117 5.11 2.17 2.63
CA LYS A 117 5.60 0.79 2.62
C LYS A 117 6.39 0.42 3.87
N ALA A 118 7.31 1.29 4.30
CA ALA A 118 8.10 1.06 5.51
C ALA A 118 7.22 0.95 6.76
N HIS A 119 6.18 1.79 6.88
CA HIS A 119 5.23 1.71 7.98
C HIS A 119 4.51 0.36 8.03
N TYR A 120 4.06 -0.16 6.88
CA TYR A 120 3.39 -1.45 6.81
C TYR A 120 4.32 -2.62 7.13
N THR A 121 5.56 -2.60 6.64
CA THR A 121 6.57 -3.59 7.02
C THR A 121 6.79 -3.64 8.53
N LEU A 122 6.80 -2.47 9.20
CA LEU A 122 6.92 -2.40 10.66
C LEU A 122 5.68 -2.97 11.36
N LEU A 123 4.47 -2.67 10.86
CA LEU A 123 3.24 -3.24 11.42
C LEU A 123 3.20 -4.77 11.27
N ASP A 124 3.62 -5.29 10.13
CA ASP A 124 3.72 -6.73 9.90
C ASP A 124 4.74 -7.38 10.84
N ALA A 125 5.91 -6.77 11.02
CA ALA A 125 6.90 -7.23 11.99
C ALA A 125 6.33 -7.26 13.42
N ILE A 126 5.57 -6.23 13.83
CA ILE A 126 4.90 -6.18 15.13
C ILE A 126 3.88 -7.32 15.25
N ASN A 127 3.12 -7.61 14.19
CA ASN A 127 2.13 -8.70 14.21
C ASN A 127 2.81 -10.07 14.34
N VAL A 128 3.90 -10.30 13.60
CA VAL A 128 4.70 -11.53 13.74
C VAL A 128 5.25 -11.68 15.15
N LEU A 129 5.78 -10.60 15.75
CA LEU A 129 6.25 -10.62 17.13
C LEU A 129 5.12 -10.94 18.13
N ARG A 130 3.93 -10.37 17.94
CA ARG A 130 2.76 -10.69 18.77
C ARG A 130 2.36 -12.15 18.66
N ASP A 131 2.40 -12.72 17.46
CA ASP A 131 2.07 -14.13 17.24
C ASP A 131 3.10 -15.06 17.89
N LEU A 132 4.38 -14.72 17.83
CA LEU A 132 5.46 -15.45 18.52
C LEU A 132 5.32 -15.39 20.06
N ILE A 133 4.83 -14.28 20.62
CA ILE A 133 4.56 -14.17 22.06
C ILE A 133 3.33 -14.98 22.47
N ARG A 134 2.28 -14.99 21.63
CA ARG A 134 1.01 -15.67 21.93
C ARG A 134 1.09 -17.19 21.78
N ARG A 135 1.92 -17.68 20.86
CA ARG A 135 2.17 -19.10 20.69
C ARG A 135 3.50 -19.42 21.37
N PRO A 136 3.52 -19.97 22.60
CA PRO A 136 4.79 -20.40 23.19
C PRO A 136 5.45 -21.33 22.18
N TYR A 137 6.67 -20.97 21.76
CA TYR A 137 7.44 -21.77 20.83
C TYR A 137 7.56 -23.18 21.40
N THR A 138 6.85 -24.13 20.80
CA THR A 138 7.05 -25.55 21.04
C THR A 138 8.12 -25.99 20.05
N PRO A 139 9.35 -26.31 20.51
CA PRO A 139 10.37 -26.82 19.61
C PRO A 139 9.85 -28.09 18.94
N ALA A 140 10.14 -28.29 17.65
CA ALA A 140 9.77 -29.52 16.94
C ALA A 140 10.26 -30.79 17.66
N ALA A 141 11.41 -30.69 18.37
CA ALA A 141 11.93 -31.76 19.22
C ALA A 141 10.98 -32.14 20.36
N TYR A 142 10.19 -31.20 20.89
CA TYR A 142 9.22 -31.44 21.96
C TYR A 142 7.96 -32.15 21.43
N GLU A 143 7.50 -31.79 20.22
CA GLU A 143 6.42 -32.50 19.54
C GLU A 143 6.83 -33.93 19.16
N LEU A 144 8.05 -34.10 18.61
CA LEU A 144 8.60 -35.42 18.33
C LEU A 144 8.67 -36.27 19.61
N SER A 145 9.26 -35.73 20.67
CA SER A 145 9.40 -36.43 21.95
C SER A 145 8.04 -36.82 22.53
N ARG A 146 7.03 -35.94 22.41
CA ARG A 146 5.66 -36.24 22.83
C ARG A 146 5.05 -37.38 22.01
N HIS A 147 5.18 -37.36 20.69
CA HIS A 147 4.69 -38.43 19.82
C HIS A 147 5.37 -39.78 20.12
N TYR A 148 6.68 -39.79 20.37
CA TYR A 148 7.41 -41.00 20.77
C TYR A 148 6.92 -41.53 22.12
N LEU A 149 6.75 -40.66 23.12
CA LEU A 149 6.25 -41.06 24.44
C LEU A 149 4.81 -41.57 24.39
N ASP A 150 3.95 -40.95 23.58
CA ASP A 150 2.56 -41.39 23.38
C ASP A 150 2.51 -42.74 22.64
N ALA A 151 3.39 -42.98 21.65
CA ALA A 151 3.50 -44.27 20.97
C ALA A 151 3.94 -45.39 21.93
N ILE A 152 5.00 -45.17 22.70
CA ILE A 152 5.49 -46.13 23.71
C ILE A 152 4.40 -46.42 24.76
N ARG A 153 3.67 -45.38 25.20
CA ARG A 153 2.59 -45.54 26.18
C ARG A 153 1.41 -46.36 25.64
N ASN A 154 1.13 -46.25 24.34
CA ASN A 154 0.07 -47.02 23.69
C ASN A 154 0.50 -48.49 23.50
N GLU A 155 1.77 -48.75 23.16
CA GLU A 155 2.32 -50.12 23.09
C GLU A 155 2.26 -50.82 24.45
N ILE A 156 2.70 -50.16 25.52
CA ILE A 156 2.63 -50.70 26.88
C ILE A 156 1.19 -51.03 27.30
N LYS A 157 0.21 -50.20 26.91
CA LYS A 157 -1.22 -50.46 27.18
C LYS A 157 -1.78 -51.63 26.37
N SER A 158 -1.32 -51.84 25.13
CA SER A 158 -1.75 -52.97 24.32
C SER A 158 -1.17 -54.30 24.81
N GLU A 159 0.05 -54.30 25.38
CA GLU A 159 0.66 -55.50 25.96
C GLU A 159 0.10 -55.89 27.34
N SER A 160 -0.58 -54.96 28.01
CA SER A 160 -1.16 -55.17 29.35
C SER A 160 -2.68 -55.43 29.34
N GLN A 161 -3.28 -55.62 28.16
CA GLN A 161 -4.61 -56.21 28.03
C GLN A 161 -4.47 -57.71 27.68
N PRO A 162 -5.00 -58.63 28.51
CA PRO A 162 -4.93 -60.07 28.28
C PRO A 162 -5.78 -60.55 27.10
#